data_AF-A0A6M0RDC7-F1
#
_entry.id   AF-A0A6M0RDC7-F1
#
_cell.length_a   1.000
_cell.length_b   1.000
_cell.length_c   1.000
_cell.angle_alpha   90.00
_cell.angle_beta   90.00
_cell.angle_gamma   90.00
#
_symmetry.space_group_name_H-M   'P 1'
#
loop_
_entity.id
_entity.type
_entity.pdbx_description
1 polymer ?
#
loop_
_entity_poly.entity_id
_entity_poly.type
_entity_poly.pdbx_seq_one_letter_code
_entity_poly.pdbx_strand_id
1 'polypeptide(L)'
;MNKRLRKKKGLSKITNEELWDLDYTIAKFILPRLIRFKELVSDNKGIHSYPADLKNMEEWIAILDKMINSFEILKNEFIKNNRENYEKYIEGMNLFAKYISDLWD
;
A
#
# COMPACT_ATOMS: atom_id res chain seq x y z
N MET A 1 36.44 20.54 -16.54
CA MET A 1 35.05 20.73 -17.03
C MET A 1 34.28 19.41 -16.90
N ASN A 2 33.20 19.42 -16.11
CA ASN A 2 32.46 18.26 -15.61
C ASN A 2 31.86 17.38 -16.72
N LYS A 3 32.23 16.09 -16.80
CA LYS A 3 31.44 15.04 -17.45
C LYS A 3 30.81 14.13 -16.39
N ARG A 4 29.87 14.68 -15.61
CA ARG A 4 28.93 13.89 -14.79
C ARG A 4 27.52 14.08 -15.33
N LEU A 5 27.27 13.56 -16.53
CA LEU A 5 25.91 13.11 -16.85
C LEU A 5 25.73 11.78 -16.13
N ARG A 6 25.43 11.82 -14.82
CA ARG A 6 24.84 10.65 -14.15
C ARG A 6 23.56 10.36 -14.93
N LYS A 7 23.54 9.30 -15.73
CA LYS A 7 22.29 8.68 -16.21
C LYS A 7 21.37 8.67 -14.98
N LYS A 8 20.24 9.38 -15.03
CA LYS A 8 19.20 9.27 -14.00
C LYS A 8 18.71 7.82 -14.03
N LYS A 9 19.38 6.93 -13.29
CA LYS A 9 18.86 5.61 -12.92
C LYS A 9 17.58 5.91 -12.14
N GLY A 10 16.41 5.71 -12.74
CA GLY A 10 15.16 5.72 -11.98
C GLY A 10 13.95 6.42 -12.58
N LEU A 11 14.03 7.07 -13.75
CA LEU A 11 12.80 7.25 -14.53
C LEU A 11 12.69 6.05 -15.46
N SER A 12 12.08 4.96 -14.96
CA SER A 12 11.77 3.82 -15.81
C SER A 12 10.93 4.32 -16.99
N LYS A 13 11.29 3.88 -18.19
CA LYS A 13 10.34 3.92 -19.29
C LYS A 13 9.16 3.06 -18.85
N ILE A 14 7.95 3.63 -18.82
CA ILE A 14 6.72 2.87 -18.55
C ILE A 14 6.70 1.70 -19.53
N THR A 15 6.68 0.49 -19.01
CA THR A 15 6.67 -0.72 -19.85
C THR A 15 5.25 -1.17 -20.13
N ASN A 16 5.05 -1.98 -21.17
CA ASN A 16 3.71 -2.48 -21.48
C ASN A 16 3.21 -3.41 -20.37
N GLU A 17 4.10 -4.14 -19.73
CA GLU A 17 3.78 -5.04 -18.61
C GLU A 17 3.23 -4.26 -17.41
N GLU A 18 3.77 -3.08 -17.11
CA GLU A 18 3.24 -2.17 -16.07
C GLU A 18 1.84 -1.65 -16.41
N LEU A 19 1.46 -1.65 -17.69
CA LEU A 19 0.13 -1.22 -18.16
C LEU A 19 -0.85 -2.37 -18.30
N TRP A 20 -0.40 -3.56 -18.69
CA TRP A 20 -1.23 -4.75 -18.81
C TRP A 20 -1.80 -5.15 -17.45
N ASP A 21 -0.96 -5.13 -16.41
CA ASP A 21 -1.35 -5.46 -15.03
C ASP A 21 -1.02 -4.29 -14.08
N LEU A 22 -1.64 -3.13 -14.33
CA LEU A 22 -1.38 -1.92 -13.57
C LEU A 22 -1.74 -2.08 -12.08
N ASP A 23 -2.87 -2.73 -11.80
CA ASP A 23 -3.33 -2.98 -10.43
C ASP A 23 -2.34 -3.88 -9.67
N TYR A 24 -1.86 -4.97 -10.29
CA TYR A 24 -0.80 -5.82 -9.75
C TYR A 24 0.50 -5.05 -9.53
N THR A 25 0.89 -4.21 -10.50
CA THR A 25 2.11 -3.39 -10.43
C THR A 25 2.06 -2.42 -9.25
N ILE A 26 0.93 -1.74 -9.06
CA ILE A 26 0.69 -0.86 -7.90
C ILE A 26 0.70 -1.68 -6.61
N ALA A 27 0.04 -2.84 -6.57
CA ALA A 27 0.00 -3.69 -5.39
C ALA A 27 1.39 -4.15 -4.95
N LYS A 28 2.23 -4.56 -5.90
CA LYS A 28 3.62 -4.94 -5.65
C LYS A 28 4.45 -3.81 -5.04
N PHE A 29 4.13 -2.56 -5.39
CA PHE A 29 4.77 -1.38 -4.81
C PHE A 29 4.19 -1.04 -3.42
N ILE A 30 2.87 -1.00 -3.26
CA ILE A 30 2.21 -0.51 -2.05
C ILE A 30 2.27 -1.53 -0.91
N LEU A 31 2.05 -2.82 -1.18
CA LEU A 31 1.96 -3.87 -0.16
C LEU A 31 3.14 -3.92 0.83
N PRO A 32 4.42 -3.99 0.40
CA PRO A 32 5.54 -4.02 1.35
C PRO A 32 5.65 -2.74 2.19
N ARG A 33 5.14 -1.60 1.71
CA ARG A 33 5.14 -0.34 2.45
C ARG A 33 4.07 -0.32 3.52
N LEU A 34 2.86 -0.82 3.22
CA LEU A 34 1.80 -0.97 4.22
C LEU A 34 2.22 -1.91 5.36
N ILE A 35 2.86 -3.03 5.03
CA ILE A 35 3.44 -3.95 6.04
C ILE A 35 4.44 -3.20 6.91
N ARG A 36 5.35 -2.42 6.30
CA ARG A 36 6.33 -1.63 7.03
C ARG A 36 5.70 -0.55 7.92
N PHE A 37 4.66 0.14 7.44
CA PHE A 37 3.91 1.10 8.24
C PHE A 37 3.30 0.42 9.47
N LYS A 38 2.64 -0.74 9.28
CA LYS A 38 2.07 -1.49 10.40
C LYS A 38 3.12 -1.88 11.45
N GLU A 39 4.29 -2.37 11.03
CA GLU A 39 5.39 -2.71 11.95
C GLU A 39 5.83 -1.51 12.79
N LEU A 40 6.03 -0.37 12.12
CA LEU A 40 6.48 0.85 12.77
C LEU A 40 5.44 1.41 13.77
N VAL A 41 4.14 1.34 13.43
CA VAL A 41 3.02 1.70 14.31
C VAL A 41 2.99 0.74 15.51
N SER A 42 3.10 -0.57 15.26
CA SER A 42 2.99 -1.61 16.30
C SER A 42 4.15 -1.55 17.31
N ASP A 43 5.36 -1.27 16.85
CA ASP A 43 6.54 -1.19 17.71
C ASP A 43 6.69 0.16 18.42
N ASN A 44 5.75 1.10 18.21
CA ASN A 44 5.83 2.49 18.66
C ASN A 44 7.18 3.15 18.30
N LYS A 45 7.75 2.79 17.14
CA LYS A 45 9.12 3.15 16.71
C LYS A 45 9.20 4.53 16.04
N GLY A 46 8.39 5.47 16.52
CA GLY A 46 8.45 6.86 16.10
C GLY A 46 7.65 7.20 14.84
N ILE A 47 6.60 6.42 14.51
CA ILE A 47 5.66 6.90 13.49
C ILE A 47 4.95 8.17 13.96
N HIS A 48 5.05 9.21 13.15
CA HIS A 48 4.39 10.49 13.40
C HIS A 48 2.96 10.54 12.85
N SER A 49 2.60 9.66 11.92
CA SER A 49 1.29 9.69 11.29
C SER A 49 0.24 8.86 12.03
N TYR A 50 -0.91 9.50 12.21
CA TYR A 50 -2.09 8.94 12.81
C TYR A 50 -3.32 9.71 12.32
N PRO A 51 -4.36 9.03 11.77
CA PRO A 51 -5.57 9.71 11.34
C PRO A 51 -6.31 10.40 12.49
N ALA A 52 -6.64 11.68 12.33
CA ALA A 52 -7.22 12.49 13.41
C ALA A 52 -8.63 12.05 13.86
N ASP A 53 -9.34 11.26 13.05
CA ASP A 53 -10.69 10.78 13.33
C ASP A 53 -10.74 9.43 14.08
N LEU A 54 -9.59 8.80 14.33
CA LEU A 54 -9.50 7.54 15.07
C LEU A 54 -9.32 7.77 16.57
N LYS A 55 -9.77 6.81 17.39
CA LYS A 55 -9.74 6.94 18.85
C LYS A 55 -8.44 6.47 19.48
N ASN A 56 -7.82 5.44 18.91
CA ASN A 56 -6.60 4.85 19.40
C ASN A 56 -5.77 4.19 18.28
N MET A 57 -4.52 3.84 18.62
CA MET A 57 -3.57 3.23 17.68
C MET A 57 -3.99 1.83 17.25
N GLU A 58 -4.70 1.09 18.09
CA GLU A 58 -5.19 -0.26 17.77
C GLU A 58 -6.20 -0.24 16.61
N GLU A 59 -7.09 0.77 16.57
CA GLU A 59 -7.98 1.01 15.44
C GLU A 59 -7.20 1.28 14.16
N TRP A 60 -6.10 2.04 14.25
CA TRP A 60 -5.25 2.31 13.10
C TRP A 60 -4.54 1.06 12.59
N ILE A 61 -3.98 0.25 13.48
CA ILE A 61 -3.36 -1.05 13.14
C ILE A 61 -4.38 -1.98 12.45
N ALA A 62 -5.61 -2.06 12.98
CA ALA A 62 -6.67 -2.88 12.39
C ALA A 62 -7.06 -2.40 10.99
N ILE A 63 -7.05 -1.09 10.75
CA ILE A 63 -7.29 -0.52 9.41
C ILE A 63 -6.14 -0.85 8.46
N LEU A 64 -4.88 -0.71 8.89
CA LEU A 64 -3.70 -1.08 8.09
C LEU A 64 -3.76 -2.57 7.72
N ASP A 65 -4.19 -3.45 8.62
CA ASP A 65 -4.38 -4.87 8.33
C ASP A 65 -5.40 -5.13 7.22
N LYS A 66 -6.54 -4.42 7.24
CA LYS A 66 -7.55 -4.54 6.17
C LYS A 66 -7.01 -4.05 4.82
N MET A 67 -6.23 -2.96 4.82
CA MET A 67 -5.55 -2.50 3.61
C MET A 67 -4.58 -3.57 3.09
N ILE A 68 -3.71 -4.10 3.95
CA ILE A 68 -2.74 -5.16 3.60
C ILE A 68 -3.46 -6.35 2.99
N ASN A 69 -4.54 -6.84 3.64
CA ASN A 69 -5.32 -7.97 3.14
C ASN A 69 -5.91 -7.69 1.74
N SER A 70 -6.44 -6.49 1.49
CA SER A 70 -6.95 -6.14 0.16
C SER A 70 -5.88 -6.15 -0.93
N PHE A 71 -4.66 -5.70 -0.63
CA PHE A 71 -3.54 -5.75 -1.57
C PHE A 71 -2.97 -7.16 -1.76
N GLU A 72 -3.05 -8.04 -0.75
CA GLU A 72 -2.74 -9.46 -0.89
C GLU A 72 -3.75 -10.18 -1.79
N ILE A 73 -5.04 -9.90 -1.62
CA ILE A 73 -6.12 -10.41 -2.49
C ILE A 73 -5.90 -9.92 -3.92
N LEU A 74 -5.59 -8.63 -4.11
CA LEU A 74 -5.36 -8.04 -5.42
C LEU A 74 -4.20 -8.72 -6.18
N LYS A 75 -3.14 -9.11 -5.46
CA LYS A 75 -1.98 -9.80 -6.02
C LYS A 75 -2.29 -11.26 -6.42
N ASN A 76 -3.37 -11.85 -5.92
CA ASN A 76 -3.71 -13.25 -6.11
C ASN A 76 -5.01 -13.42 -6.91
N GLU A 77 -4.87 -13.67 -8.21
CA GLU A 77 -6.00 -13.83 -9.15
C GLU A 77 -7.01 -14.90 -8.72
N PHE A 78 -6.55 -16.01 -8.12
CA PHE A 78 -7.45 -17.09 -7.66
C PHE A 78 -8.31 -16.64 -6.48
N ILE A 79 -7.76 -15.82 -5.58
CA ILE A 79 -8.44 -15.33 -4.37
C ILE A 79 -9.46 -14.25 -4.74
N LYS A 80 -9.16 -13.41 -5.75
CA LYS A 80 -10.00 -12.30 -6.23
C LYS A 80 -11.38 -12.75 -6.72
N ASN A 81 -11.52 -13.96 -7.23
CA ASN A 81 -12.77 -14.49 -7.81
C ASN A 81 -13.75 -15.09 -6.78
N ASN A 82 -13.44 -15.03 -5.49
CA ASN A 82 -14.34 -15.43 -4.41
C ASN A 82 -15.11 -14.21 -3.88
N ARG A 83 -16.44 -14.31 -3.74
CA ARG A 83 -17.31 -13.22 -3.30
C ARG A 83 -16.92 -12.64 -1.92
N GLU A 84 -16.63 -13.49 -0.95
CA GLU A 84 -16.23 -13.05 0.40
C GLU A 84 -14.89 -12.28 0.35
N ASN A 85 -13.95 -12.75 -0.49
CA ASN A 85 -12.70 -12.05 -0.69
C ASN A 85 -12.90 -10.74 -1.45
N TYR A 86 -13.85 -10.67 -2.38
CA TYR A 86 -14.19 -9.43 -3.06
C TYR A 86 -14.73 -8.38 -2.08
N GLU A 87 -15.57 -8.77 -1.13
CA GLU A 87 -16.08 -7.86 -0.09
C GLU A 87 -14.93 -7.33 0.80
N LYS A 88 -14.01 -8.20 1.25
CA LYS A 88 -12.80 -7.79 2.00
C LYS A 88 -11.88 -6.88 1.18
N TYR A 89 -11.71 -7.19 -0.11
CA TYR A 89 -10.94 -6.37 -1.03
C TYR A 89 -11.52 -4.96 -1.14
N ILE A 90 -12.83 -4.83 -1.37
CA ILE A 90 -13.50 -3.52 -1.47
C ILE A 90 -13.40 -2.75 -0.16
N GLU A 91 -13.61 -3.40 0.98
CA GLU A 91 -13.47 -2.78 2.30
C GLU A 91 -12.06 -2.18 2.49
N GLY A 92 -11.01 -2.98 2.27
CA GLY A 92 -9.64 -2.53 2.44
C GLY A 92 -9.24 -1.43 1.44
N MET A 93 -9.70 -1.50 0.20
CA MET A 93 -9.44 -0.45 -0.80
C MET A 93 -10.14 0.87 -0.48
N ASN A 94 -11.36 0.82 0.06
CA ASN A 94 -12.07 2.03 0.53
C ASN A 94 -11.34 2.68 1.71
N LEU A 95 -10.85 1.87 2.65
CA LEU A 95 -10.03 2.37 3.76
C LEU A 95 -8.71 2.97 3.26
N PHE A 96 -8.05 2.31 2.30
CA PHE A 96 -6.85 2.85 1.66
C PHE A 96 -7.13 4.21 1.01
N ALA A 97 -8.18 4.32 0.21
CA ALA A 97 -8.56 5.58 -0.42
C ALA A 97 -8.86 6.69 0.60
N LYS A 98 -9.48 6.32 1.74
CA LYS A 98 -9.79 7.26 2.82
C LYS A 98 -8.53 7.79 3.52
N TYR A 99 -7.56 6.92 3.83
CA TYR A 99 -6.42 7.25 4.70
C TYR A 99 -5.06 7.30 3.98
N ILE A 100 -5.01 7.28 2.66
CA ILE A 100 -3.73 7.34 1.93
C ILE A 100 -2.91 8.60 2.28
N SER A 101 -3.59 9.71 2.61
CA SER A 101 -2.96 10.94 3.09
C SER A 101 -2.32 10.83 4.47
N ASP A 102 -2.70 9.82 5.24
CA ASP A 102 -2.18 9.50 6.57
C ASP A 102 -1.12 8.38 6.51
N LEU A 103 -0.68 7.98 5.31
CA LEU A 103 0.44 7.05 5.12
C LEU A 103 1.75 7.80 4.91
N TRP A 104 2.17 8.55 5.93
CA TRP A 104 3.46 9.24 5.97
C TRP A 104 4.20 8.91 7.28
N ASP A 105 5.50 9.14 7.27
CA ASP A 105 6.38 9.07 8.43
C ASP A 105 7.51 10.09 8.25
#